data_AF-A0A7X6SRF9-F1
#
_entry.id   AF-A0A7X6SRF9-F1
#
_cell.length_a   1.000
_cell.length_b   1.000
_cell.length_c   1.000
_cell.angle_alpha   90.00
_cell.angle_beta   90.00
_cell.angle_gamma   90.00
#
_symmetry.space_group_name_H-M   'P 1'
#
loop_
_entity.id
_entity.type
_entity.pdbx_description
1 polymer ?
#
loop_
_entity_poly.entity_id
_entity_poly.type
_entity_poly.pdbx_seq_one_letter_code
_entity_poly.pdbx_strand_id
1 'polypeptide(L)'
;LRVLTTSVGTDNIENIELVSEKAKAGYATGYADPEFIGELPHFRLPFLSDRRKYRTFQLKGDSMFPIPEGSWVTGEFVQDWREIISGKAYILFTIDDGIVFKIVENNLAAEGRLVLYSLNPIYEPYEVHINEVREIWKFVNYISSEIPDPVLPEKQLFQTMAAMKNDLRRLKAKFAADISDAEEY
;
A
#
# COMPACT_ATOMS: atom_id res chain seq x y z
N LEU A 1 -16.72 -11.77 -18.94
CA LEU A 1 -15.47 -11.17 -19.44
C LEU A 1 -15.36 -9.76 -18.87
N ARG A 2 -14.23 -9.37 -18.28
CA ARG A 2 -13.93 -7.96 -17.97
C ARG A 2 -12.99 -7.46 -19.05
N VAL A 3 -13.34 -6.35 -19.69
CA VAL A 3 -12.54 -5.73 -20.75
C VAL A 3 -11.78 -4.58 -20.12
N LEU A 4 -10.46 -4.55 -20.31
CA LEU A 4 -9.59 -3.48 -19.84
C LEU A 4 -9.16 -2.63 -21.02
N THR A 5 -9.27 -1.32 -20.87
CA THR A 5 -8.80 -0.35 -21.85
C THR A 5 -7.31 -0.07 -21.64
N THR A 6 -6.53 -0.14 -22.71
CA THR A 6 -5.06 -0.08 -22.70
C THR A 6 -4.53 0.78 -23.84
N SER A 7 -3.41 1.45 -23.63
CA SER A 7 -2.64 2.08 -24.71
C SER A 7 -1.45 1.20 -25.15
N VAL A 8 -1.15 1.22 -26.45
CA VAL A 8 -0.03 0.50 -27.06
C VAL A 8 0.87 1.50 -27.80
N GLY A 9 2.18 1.29 -27.74
CA GLY A 9 3.12 2.08 -28.54
C GLY A 9 3.16 1.64 -30.00
N THR A 10 3.89 2.40 -30.82
CA THR A 10 4.08 2.14 -32.27
C THR A 10 4.80 0.82 -32.56
N ASP A 11 5.49 0.27 -31.58
CA ASP A 11 6.17 -1.03 -31.60
C ASP A 11 5.30 -2.18 -31.07
N ASN A 12 4.00 -1.93 -30.86
CA ASN A 12 3.02 -2.90 -30.37
C ASN A 12 3.30 -3.43 -28.94
N ILE A 13 4.09 -2.70 -28.16
CA ILE A 13 4.34 -2.98 -26.74
C ILE A 13 3.37 -2.13 -25.90
N GLU A 14 2.70 -2.76 -24.94
CA GLU A 14 1.80 -2.07 -24.01
C GLU A 14 2.55 -1.02 -23.18
N ASN A 15 1.93 0.15 -23.05
CA ASN A 15 2.45 1.20 -22.18
C ASN A 15 2.00 0.99 -20.73
N ILE A 16 2.73 1.59 -19.78
CA ILE A 16 2.31 1.72 -18.39
C ILE A 16 1.74 3.12 -18.22
N GLU A 17 0.41 3.24 -18.14
CA GLU A 17 -0.24 4.54 -17.95
C GLU A 17 -0.08 5.04 -16.50
N LEU A 18 0.11 6.35 -16.36
CA LEU A 18 0.25 7.06 -15.08
C LEU A 18 -1.06 7.74 -14.69
N VAL A 19 -1.69 7.23 -13.65
CA VAL A 19 -2.88 7.84 -13.04
C VAL A 19 -2.42 8.71 -11.86
N SER A 20 -2.15 9.98 -12.16
CA SER A 20 -1.81 10.98 -11.15
C SER A 20 -2.98 11.26 -10.20
N GLU A 21 -2.71 11.87 -9.04
CA GLU A 21 -3.77 12.28 -8.11
C GLU A 21 -4.82 13.17 -8.79
N LYS A 22 -4.36 14.11 -9.62
CA LYS A 22 -5.22 15.02 -10.39
C LYS A 22 -6.08 14.31 -11.42
N ALA A 23 -5.60 13.18 -11.95
CA ALA A 23 -6.31 12.38 -12.94
C ALA A 23 -7.31 11.39 -12.32
N LYS A 24 -7.30 11.17 -10.99
CA LYS A 24 -8.18 10.18 -10.33
C LYS A 24 -9.67 10.42 -10.57
N ALA A 25 -10.12 11.68 -10.58
CA ALA A 25 -11.52 12.01 -10.84
C ALA A 25 -11.93 11.64 -12.28
N GLY A 26 -11.09 12.00 -13.26
CA GLY A 26 -11.30 11.60 -14.66
C GLY A 26 -11.23 10.09 -14.85
N TYR A 27 -10.32 9.41 -14.15
CA TYR A 27 -10.22 7.96 -14.17
C TYR A 27 -11.46 7.28 -13.59
N ALA A 28 -12.04 7.80 -12.51
CA ALA A 28 -13.26 7.25 -11.92
C ALA A 28 -14.43 7.17 -12.92
N THR A 29 -14.51 8.13 -13.86
CA THR A 29 -15.55 8.19 -14.90
C THR A 29 -15.12 7.61 -16.23
N GLY A 30 -13.82 7.67 -16.55
CA GLY A 30 -13.23 7.37 -17.86
C GLY A 30 -12.32 6.14 -17.90
N TYR A 31 -12.27 5.32 -16.84
CA TYR A 31 -11.42 4.12 -16.79
C TYR A 31 -11.65 3.14 -17.96
N ALA A 32 -12.88 3.14 -18.50
CA ALA A 32 -13.27 2.30 -19.64
C ALA A 32 -13.14 3.02 -20.99
N ASP A 33 -12.83 4.32 -21.01
CA ASP A 33 -12.75 5.15 -22.22
C ASP A 33 -11.34 5.07 -22.85
N PRO A 34 -11.19 4.51 -24.07
CA PRO A 34 -9.91 4.44 -24.77
C PRO A 34 -9.27 5.79 -25.05
N GLU A 35 -10.05 6.84 -25.30
CA GLU A 35 -9.51 8.17 -25.58
C GLU A 35 -8.86 8.73 -24.31
N PHE A 36 -9.58 8.70 -23.18
CA PHE A 36 -9.05 9.13 -21.90
C PHE A 36 -7.79 8.36 -21.48
N ILE A 37 -7.82 7.02 -21.57
CA ILE A 37 -6.68 6.18 -21.20
C ILE A 37 -5.48 6.45 -22.13
N GLY A 38 -5.72 6.70 -23.42
CA GLY A 38 -4.69 7.03 -24.40
C GLY A 38 -4.00 8.38 -24.16
N GLU A 39 -4.69 9.33 -23.53
CA GLU A 39 -4.13 10.65 -23.18
C GLU A 39 -3.30 10.65 -21.90
N LEU A 40 -3.38 9.59 -21.08
CA LEU A 40 -2.60 9.50 -19.86
C LEU A 40 -1.09 9.49 -20.16
N PRO A 41 -0.28 10.26 -19.40
CA PRO A 41 1.16 10.14 -19.46
C PRO A 41 1.55 8.68 -19.25
N HIS A 42 2.56 8.21 -19.96
CA HIS A 42 2.93 6.82 -19.91
C HIS A 42 4.43 6.60 -20.02
N PHE A 43 4.88 5.45 -19.54
CA PHE A 43 6.28 5.05 -19.56
C PHE A 43 6.38 3.54 -19.70
N ARG A 44 7.62 3.03 -19.70
CA ARG A 44 7.91 1.60 -19.74
C ARG A 44 8.99 1.26 -18.74
N LEU A 45 8.90 0.07 -18.18
CA LEU A 45 9.91 -0.50 -17.29
C LEU A 45 10.51 -1.74 -17.96
N PRO A 46 11.79 -1.69 -18.39
CA PRO A 46 12.39 -2.72 -19.23
C PRO A 46 12.56 -4.08 -18.55
N PHE A 47 12.39 -4.15 -17.23
CA PHE A 47 12.49 -5.38 -16.45
C PHE A 47 11.11 -6.05 -16.17
N LEU A 48 10.01 -5.44 -16.61
CA LEU A 48 8.68 -6.04 -16.49
C LEU A 48 8.34 -6.88 -17.73
N SER A 49 7.57 -7.95 -17.54
CA SER A 49 7.18 -8.81 -18.66
C SER A 49 6.20 -8.10 -19.59
N ASP A 50 6.46 -8.17 -20.89
CA ASP A 50 5.60 -7.70 -21.99
C ASP A 50 4.27 -8.47 -22.13
N ARG A 51 4.11 -9.61 -21.45
CA ARG A 51 2.88 -10.44 -21.49
C ARG A 51 1.84 -10.04 -20.46
N ARG A 52 2.10 -9.02 -19.65
CA ARG A 52 1.25 -8.59 -18.55
C ARG A 52 0.95 -7.11 -18.71
N LYS A 53 -0.27 -6.72 -18.33
CA LYS A 53 -0.67 -5.32 -18.31
C LYS A 53 -0.33 -4.69 -16.96
N TYR A 54 0.28 -3.50 -16.99
CA TYR A 54 0.55 -2.72 -15.79
C TYR A 54 -0.05 -1.32 -15.89
N ARG A 55 -0.30 -0.72 -14.73
CA ARG A 55 -0.67 0.69 -14.56
C ARG A 55 -0.07 1.21 -13.28
N THR A 56 0.28 2.49 -13.27
CA THR A 56 0.93 3.13 -12.14
C THR A 56 0.06 4.25 -11.59
N PHE A 57 -0.12 4.27 -10.29
CA PHE A 57 -1.04 5.17 -9.59
C PHE A 57 -0.29 6.00 -8.57
N GLN A 58 -0.59 7.29 -8.49
CA GLN A 58 -0.02 8.15 -7.46
C GLN A 58 -0.77 7.99 -6.14
N LEU A 59 -0.04 7.70 -5.06
CA LEU A 59 -0.60 7.62 -3.72
C LEU A 59 -0.94 9.01 -3.17
N LYS A 60 -2.00 9.04 -2.36
CA LYS A 60 -2.43 10.20 -1.61
C LYS A 60 -2.67 9.77 -0.16
N GLY A 61 -2.25 10.59 0.79
CA GLY A 61 -2.31 10.30 2.21
C GLY A 61 -1.27 9.28 2.70
N ASP A 62 -1.31 9.01 4.00
CA ASP A 62 -0.31 8.26 4.76
C ASP A 62 -0.80 6.86 5.21
N SER A 63 -1.92 6.39 4.68
CA SER A 63 -2.49 5.08 5.08
C SER A 63 -1.56 3.90 4.81
N MET A 64 -0.60 4.06 3.91
CA MET A 64 0.38 3.01 3.58
C MET A 64 1.79 3.32 4.12
N PHE A 65 1.92 4.27 5.06
CA PHE A 65 3.18 4.49 5.77
C PHE A 65 3.73 3.15 6.30
N PRO A 66 5.02 2.81 6.07
CA PRO A 66 6.15 3.69 5.72
C PRO A 66 6.32 4.03 4.23
N ILE A 67 5.39 3.64 3.35
CA ILE A 67 5.42 4.09 1.95
C ILE A 67 5.01 5.57 1.91
N PRO A 68 5.89 6.47 1.45
CA PRO A 68 5.61 7.90 1.50
C PRO A 68 4.42 8.31 0.64
N GLU A 69 3.72 9.36 1.05
CA GLU A 69 2.72 10.04 0.22
C GLU A 69 3.36 10.53 -1.09
N GLY A 70 2.56 10.59 -2.18
CA GLY A 70 3.05 11.01 -3.48
C GLY A 70 3.89 9.97 -4.23
N SER A 71 4.24 8.85 -3.59
CA SER A 71 4.88 7.72 -4.25
C SER A 71 4.03 7.17 -5.39
N TRP A 72 4.68 6.71 -6.44
CA TRP A 72 4.04 6.04 -7.58
C TRP A 72 4.04 4.54 -7.36
N VAL A 73 2.87 3.91 -7.34
CA VAL A 73 2.73 2.46 -7.14
C VAL A 73 2.31 1.81 -8.46
N THR A 74 3.12 0.85 -8.93
CA THR A 74 2.83 0.07 -10.14
C THR A 74 2.18 -1.25 -9.75
N GLY A 75 1.06 -1.55 -10.40
CA GLY A 75 0.35 -2.82 -10.26
C GLY A 75 0.22 -3.57 -11.58
N GLU A 76 0.21 -4.90 -11.50
CA GLU A 76 -0.13 -5.83 -12.58
C GLU A 76 -1.64 -6.10 -12.58
N PHE A 77 -2.30 -6.00 -13.72
CA PHE A 77 -3.75 -6.22 -13.81
C PHE A 77 -4.13 -7.66 -13.45
N VAL A 78 -5.08 -7.81 -12.51
CA VAL A 78 -5.59 -9.12 -12.08
C VAL A 78 -6.86 -9.44 -12.85
N GLN A 79 -6.74 -10.31 -13.86
CA GLN A 79 -7.87 -10.74 -14.67
C GLN A 79 -8.78 -11.73 -13.93
N ASP A 80 -8.20 -12.72 -13.24
CA ASP A 80 -8.92 -13.69 -12.42
C ASP A 80 -8.76 -13.36 -10.93
N TRP A 81 -9.84 -12.89 -10.30
CA TRP A 81 -9.82 -12.49 -8.89
C TRP A 81 -9.72 -13.68 -7.92
N ARG A 82 -9.83 -14.92 -8.41
CA ARG A 82 -9.52 -16.12 -7.61
C ARG A 82 -8.03 -16.26 -7.33
N GLU A 83 -7.18 -15.59 -8.10
CA GLU A 83 -5.73 -15.57 -7.92
C GLU A 83 -5.26 -14.55 -6.84
N ILE A 84 -6.18 -13.85 -6.19
CA ILE A 84 -5.85 -12.93 -5.11
C ILE A 84 -5.35 -13.73 -3.90
N ILE A 85 -4.17 -13.36 -3.41
CA ILE A 85 -3.49 -14.00 -2.29
C ILE A 85 -3.63 -13.09 -1.06
N SER A 86 -4.22 -13.62 0.01
CA SER A 86 -4.32 -12.91 1.28
C SER A 86 -2.95 -12.49 1.83
N GLY A 87 -2.89 -11.31 2.45
CA GLY A 87 -1.65 -10.75 3.00
C GLY A 87 -0.71 -10.12 1.95
N LYS A 88 -1.15 -9.99 0.69
CA LYS A 88 -0.41 -9.27 -0.36
C LYS A 88 -1.02 -7.91 -0.62
N ALA A 89 -0.20 -7.00 -1.12
CA ALA A 89 -0.60 -5.65 -1.46
C ALA A 89 -1.25 -5.60 -2.84
N TYR A 90 -2.35 -4.86 -2.95
CA TYR A 90 -3.08 -4.62 -4.20
C TYR A 90 -3.54 -3.17 -4.27
N ILE A 91 -3.65 -2.67 -5.49
CA ILE A 91 -4.36 -1.44 -5.81
C ILE A 91 -5.77 -1.85 -6.23
N LEU A 92 -6.79 -1.27 -5.62
CA LEU A 92 -8.18 -1.52 -5.95
C LEU A 92 -8.78 -0.22 -6.46
N PHE A 93 -9.53 -0.31 -7.55
CA PHE A 93 -10.44 0.75 -7.95
C PHE A 93 -11.86 0.35 -7.53
N THR A 94 -12.42 1.09 -6.58
CA THR A 94 -13.76 0.88 -6.03
C THR A 94 -14.69 2.02 -6.43
N ILE A 95 -16.00 1.79 -6.40
CA ILE A 95 -17.01 2.80 -6.71
C ILE A 95 -16.98 3.93 -5.69
N ASP A 96 -16.89 3.60 -4.40
CA ASP A 96 -17.08 4.56 -3.31
C ASP A 96 -15.77 5.26 -2.90
N ASP A 97 -14.66 4.53 -2.76
CA ASP A 97 -13.37 5.09 -2.33
C ASP A 97 -12.47 5.50 -3.50
N GLY A 98 -12.84 5.17 -4.74
CA GLY A 98 -11.96 5.32 -5.88
C GLY A 98 -10.74 4.42 -5.78
N ILE A 99 -9.56 4.96 -6.06
CA ILE A 99 -8.30 4.21 -6.15
C ILE A 99 -7.62 4.16 -4.78
N VAL A 100 -7.56 2.95 -4.21
CA VAL A 100 -6.92 2.67 -2.92
C VAL A 100 -5.80 1.65 -3.07
N PHE A 101 -4.76 1.76 -2.24
CA PHE A 101 -3.67 0.79 -2.17
C PHE A 101 -3.63 0.18 -0.77
N LYS A 102 -3.80 -1.13 -0.66
CA LYS A 102 -4.05 -1.84 0.62
C LYS A 102 -3.45 -3.24 0.61
N ILE A 103 -3.21 -3.80 1.80
CA ILE A 103 -3.03 -5.24 1.99
C ILE A 103 -4.42 -5.90 1.96
N VAL A 104 -4.58 -6.95 1.17
CA VAL A 104 -5.89 -7.58 0.96
C VAL A 104 -5.95 -8.92 1.67
N GLU A 105 -7.08 -9.19 2.33
CA GLU A 105 -7.52 -10.52 2.72
C GLU A 105 -8.69 -10.95 1.83
N ASN A 106 -8.56 -12.13 1.24
CA ASN A 106 -9.49 -12.64 0.24
C ASN A 106 -10.53 -13.58 0.86
N ASN A 107 -11.73 -13.05 1.12
CA ASN A 107 -12.89 -13.80 1.60
C ASN A 107 -13.94 -14.02 0.49
N LEU A 108 -13.54 -13.92 -0.79
CA LEU A 108 -14.48 -13.94 -1.92
C LEU A 108 -15.27 -15.24 -2.03
N ALA A 109 -14.64 -16.38 -1.77
CA ALA A 109 -15.28 -17.68 -1.90
C ALA A 109 -16.35 -17.95 -0.83
N ALA A 110 -16.16 -17.40 0.38
CA ALA A 110 -17.06 -17.60 1.51
C ALA A 110 -18.13 -16.51 1.60
N GLU A 111 -17.73 -15.25 1.40
CA GLU A 111 -18.54 -14.07 1.76
C GLU A 111 -18.73 -13.09 0.59
N GLY A 112 -18.01 -13.26 -0.52
CA GLY A 112 -18.04 -12.31 -1.64
C GLY A 112 -17.40 -10.96 -1.31
N ARG A 113 -16.52 -10.91 -0.30
CA ARG A 113 -15.90 -9.68 0.21
C ARG A 113 -14.38 -9.76 0.24
N LEU A 114 -13.76 -8.59 0.24
CA LEU A 114 -12.34 -8.38 0.53
C LEU A 114 -12.23 -7.54 1.81
N VAL A 115 -11.32 -7.91 2.70
CA VAL A 115 -10.94 -7.05 3.83
C VAL A 115 -9.66 -6.30 3.46
N LEU A 116 -9.68 -4.99 3.63
CA LEU A 116 -8.62 -4.08 3.21
C LEU A 116 -7.90 -3.52 4.44
N TYR A 117 -6.60 -3.79 4.52
CA TYR A 117 -5.74 -3.37 5.62
C TYR A 117 -4.75 -2.29 5.15
N SER A 118 -4.56 -1.30 6.00
CA SER A 118 -3.54 -0.26 5.86
C SER A 118 -2.23 -0.75 6.49
N LEU A 119 -1.08 -0.35 5.95
CA LEU A 119 0.21 -0.58 6.64
C LEU A 119 0.34 0.35 7.86
N ASN A 120 -0.25 1.54 7.78
CA ASN A 120 -0.32 2.45 8.90
C ASN A 120 -1.41 1.99 9.89
N PRO A 121 -1.07 1.59 11.12
CA PRO A 121 -2.00 0.99 12.08
C PRO A 121 -3.03 1.98 12.65
N ILE A 122 -2.89 3.27 12.38
CA ILE A 122 -3.89 4.30 12.74
C ILE A 122 -5.19 4.10 11.96
N TYR A 123 -5.09 3.52 10.75
CA TYR A 123 -6.22 3.29 9.88
C TYR A 123 -6.83 1.92 10.13
N GLU A 124 -8.09 1.90 10.57
CA GLU A 124 -8.81 0.65 10.80
C GLU A 124 -9.04 -0.12 9.49
N PRO A 125 -8.98 -1.47 9.52
CA PRO A 125 -9.38 -2.29 8.39
C PRO A 125 -10.87 -2.14 8.08
N TYR A 126 -11.23 -2.29 6.81
CA TYR A 126 -12.63 -2.22 6.37
C TYR A 126 -12.90 -3.23 5.25
N GLU A 127 -14.17 -3.55 5.06
CA GLU A 127 -14.60 -4.53 4.05
C GLU A 127 -15.17 -3.84 2.81
N VAL A 128 -14.91 -4.44 1.64
CA VAL A 128 -15.50 -4.04 0.37
C VAL A 128 -16.16 -5.25 -0.29
N HIS A 129 -17.41 -5.08 -0.72
CA HIS A 129 -18.09 -6.12 -1.48
C HIS A 129 -17.55 -6.17 -2.91
N ILE A 130 -17.44 -7.37 -3.48
CA ILE A 130 -16.80 -7.55 -4.79
C ILE A 130 -17.50 -6.83 -5.95
N ASN A 131 -18.79 -6.51 -5.78
CA ASN A 131 -19.59 -5.74 -6.75
C ASN A 131 -19.20 -4.25 -6.80
N GLU A 132 -18.59 -3.73 -5.73
CA GLU A 132 -18.12 -2.34 -5.66
C GLU A 132 -16.73 -2.19 -6.29
N VAL A 133 -16.03 -3.30 -6.53
CA VAL A 133 -14.70 -3.29 -7.15
C VAL A 133 -14.83 -3.29 -8.67
N ARG A 134 -14.14 -2.37 -9.32
CA ARG A 134 -14.05 -2.26 -10.79
C ARG A 134 -12.80 -2.93 -11.33
N GLU A 135 -11.66 -2.68 -10.69
CA GLU A 135 -10.36 -3.21 -11.09
C GLU A 135 -9.52 -3.59 -9.86
N ILE A 136 -8.67 -4.59 -10.04
CA ILE A 136 -7.68 -5.01 -9.03
C ILE A 136 -6.34 -5.15 -9.73
N TRP A 137 -5.32 -4.56 -9.13
CA TRP A 137 -3.95 -4.60 -9.62
C TRP A 137 -3.02 -5.13 -8.52
N LYS A 138 -2.31 -6.22 -8.79
CA LYS A 138 -1.35 -6.83 -7.87
C LYS A 138 -0.11 -5.95 -7.78
N PHE A 139 0.31 -5.59 -6.58
CA PHE A 139 1.50 -4.78 -6.37
C PHE A 139 2.76 -5.41 -7.00
N VAL A 140 3.54 -4.57 -7.70
CA VAL A 140 4.82 -4.96 -8.32
C VAL A 140 5.97 -4.15 -7.73
N ASN A 141 5.88 -2.82 -7.78
CA ASN A 141 6.88 -1.90 -7.26
C ASN A 141 6.26 -0.57 -6.86
N TYR A 142 7.03 0.24 -6.14
CA TYR A 142 6.75 1.66 -5.99
C TYR A 142 8.02 2.48 -6.30
N ILE A 143 7.82 3.72 -6.72
CA ILE A 143 8.87 4.71 -6.98
C ILE A 143 8.60 5.88 -6.05
N SER A 144 9.57 6.19 -5.19
CA SER A 144 9.51 7.34 -4.28
C SER A 144 10.61 8.33 -4.64
N SER A 145 10.31 9.62 -4.47
CA SER A 145 11.31 10.70 -4.55
C SER A 145 11.98 10.95 -3.20
N GLU A 146 11.48 10.34 -2.13
CA GLU A 146 12.05 10.44 -0.79
C GLU A 146 13.10 9.35 -0.58
N ILE A 147 14.21 9.73 0.06
CA ILE A 147 15.24 8.80 0.47
C ILE A 147 14.84 8.29 1.86
N PRO A 148 14.77 6.96 2.09
CA PRO A 148 14.43 6.40 3.40
C PRO A 148 15.37 6.87 4.50
N ASP A 149 14.84 7.11 5.69
CA ASP A 149 15.64 7.42 6.86
C ASP A 149 16.56 6.25 7.23
N PRO A 150 17.75 6.53 7.81
CA PRO A 150 18.63 5.49 8.31
C PRO A 150 17.94 4.66 9.39
N VAL A 151 17.71 3.37 9.12
CA VAL A 151 17.19 2.44 10.13
C VAL A 151 18.31 2.18 11.14
N LEU A 152 18.09 2.54 12.42
CA LEU A 152 18.98 2.12 13.49
C LEU A 152 19.01 0.58 13.52
N PRO A 153 20.19 -0.06 13.55
CA PRO A 153 20.27 -1.52 13.59
C PRO A 153 19.44 -2.06 14.76
N GLU A 154 18.51 -2.99 14.51
CA GLU A 154 17.61 -3.55 15.54
C GLU A 154 18.38 -4.01 16.79
N LYS A 155 19.58 -4.56 16.61
CA LYS A 155 20.47 -4.99 17.70
C LYS A 155 20.83 -3.84 18.65
N GLN A 156 21.11 -2.64 18.13
CA GLN A 156 21.38 -1.47 18.96
C GLN A 156 20.12 -1.00 19.70
N LEU A 157 18.95 -1.10 19.07
CA LEU A 157 17.68 -0.78 19.72
C LEU A 157 17.38 -1.75 20.88
N PHE A 158 17.51 -3.07 20.66
CA PHE A 158 17.34 -4.06 21.71
C PHE A 158 18.32 -3.89 22.87
N GLN A 159 19.59 -3.59 22.57
CA GLN A 159 20.60 -3.31 23.59
C GLN A 159 20.24 -2.06 24.41
N THR A 160 19.81 -1.00 23.74
CA THR A 160 19.38 0.25 24.39
C THR A 160 18.15 0.02 25.27
N MET A 161 17.15 -0.73 24.79
CA MET A 161 15.96 -1.08 25.57
C MET A 161 16.30 -1.97 26.79
N ALA A 162 17.20 -2.93 26.62
CA ALA A 162 17.65 -3.79 27.72
C ALA A 162 18.41 -2.98 28.78
N ALA A 163 19.27 -2.05 28.37
CA ALA A 163 19.96 -1.13 29.26
C ALA A 163 18.95 -0.25 30.02
N MET A 164 18.00 0.37 29.31
CA MET A 164 16.95 1.21 29.90
C MET A 164 16.10 0.45 30.91
N LYS A 165 15.74 -0.81 30.64
CA LYS A 165 15.02 -1.67 31.59
C LYS A 165 15.83 -1.94 32.86
N ASN A 166 17.15 -2.11 32.74
CA ASN A 166 18.03 -2.30 33.88
C ASN A 166 18.15 -1.02 34.72
N ASP A 167 18.26 0.14 34.07
CA ASP A 167 18.32 1.44 34.76
C ASP A 167 17.01 1.75 35.50
N LEU A 168 15.86 1.46 34.89
CA LEU A 168 14.56 1.57 35.56
C LEU A 168 14.45 0.65 36.79
N ARG A 169 14.95 -0.58 36.70
CA ARG A 169 15.00 -1.50 37.85
C ARG A 169 15.86 -0.94 38.99
N ARG A 170 17.00 -0.35 38.65
CA ARG A 170 17.91 0.28 39.63
C ARG A 170 17.27 1.49 40.30
N LEU A 171 16.62 2.36 39.52
CA LEU A 171 15.87 3.50 40.06
C LEU A 171 14.76 3.03 41.00
N LYS A 172 13.96 2.04 40.59
CA LYS A 172 12.89 1.48 41.44
C LYS A 172 13.43 0.92 42.77
N ALA A 173 14.57 0.21 42.73
CA ALA A 173 15.19 -0.32 43.93
C ALA A 173 15.70 0.80 44.86
N LYS A 174 16.27 1.86 44.30
CA LYS A 174 16.74 3.02 45.07
C LYS A 174 15.58 3.77 45.72
N PHE A 175 14.50 4.04 44.99
CA PHE A 175 13.30 4.65 45.56
C PHE A 175 12.65 3.79 46.66
N ALA A 176 12.66 2.47 46.52
CA ALA A 176 12.13 1.59 47.57
C ALA A 176 12.96 1.65 48.86
N ALA A 177 14.28 1.77 48.75
CA ALA A 177 15.18 1.95 49.90
C ALA A 177 15.04 3.34 50.54
N ASP A 178 14.95 4.39 49.72
CA ASP A 178 14.77 5.76 50.22
C ASP A 178 13.42 5.95 50.94
N ILE A 179 12.37 5.20 50.57
CA ILE A 179 11.06 5.21 51.25
C ILE A 179 11.11 4.42 52.56
N SER A 180 11.78 3.27 52.62
CA SER A 180 11.91 2.51 53.88
C SER A 180 12.68 3.28 54.94
N ASP A 181 13.71 4.02 54.53
CA ASP A 181 14.53 4.83 55.44
C ASP A 181 13.78 6.08 55.95
N ALA A 182 12.73 6.52 55.26
CA ALA A 182 11.90 7.67 55.65
C ALA A 182 10.72 7.30 56.57
N GLU A 183 10.28 6.04 56.58
CA GLU A 183 9.22 5.53 57.48
C GLU A 183 9.76 5.09 58.86
N GLU A 184 11.08 4.98 59.02
CA GLU A 184 11.75 4.65 60.30
C GLU A 184 12.05 5.86 61.21
N TYR A 185 11.59 7.07 60.86
CA TYR A 185 11.75 8.29 61.66
C TYR A 185 10.42 8.90 62.13
#